data_AF-A0A5K1DZ97-F1
#
_entry.id   AF-A0A5K1DZ97-F1
#
_cell.length_a   1.000
_cell.length_b   1.000
_cell.length_c   1.000
_cell.angle_alpha   90.00
_cell.angle_beta   90.00
_cell.angle_gamma   90.00
#
_symmetry.space_group_name_H-M   'P 1'
#
loop_
_entity.id
_entity.type
_entity.pdbx_description
1 polymer ?
#
loop_
_entity_poly.entity_id
_entity_poly.type
_entity_poly.pdbx_seq_one_letter_code
_entity_poly.pdbx_strand_id
1 'polypeptide(L)'
;IEAFGGAKGVGETLIKKISGSGRPGIEATLIDSKAIPDSQSNIMYYNLEFEVESPSFRRHNVAVCTAHNGRLFTLNAQTPESEWQSVKDTFYRIANSFRLLDM
;
A
#
# COMPACT_ATOMS: atom_id res chain seq x y z
N ILE A 1 3.18 -11.06 8.47
CA ILE A 1 3.48 -10.51 7.11
C ILE A 1 4.97 -10.60 6.75
N GLU A 2 5.87 -10.58 7.74
CA GLU A 2 7.33 -10.53 7.52
C GLU A 2 7.92 -11.72 6.73
N ALA A 3 7.21 -12.86 6.69
CA ALA A 3 7.58 -13.99 5.84
C ALA A 3 7.58 -13.65 4.32
N PHE A 4 6.92 -12.55 3.91
CA PHE A 4 6.96 -12.04 2.55
C PHE A 4 8.17 -11.10 2.28
N GLY A 5 9.02 -10.87 3.28
CA GLY A 5 10.11 -9.89 3.25
C GLY A 5 9.74 -8.59 3.97
N GLY A 6 10.68 -7.64 4.02
CA GLY A 6 10.44 -6.32 4.62
C GLY A 6 9.53 -5.43 3.76
N ALA A 7 9.01 -4.36 4.36
CA ALA A 7 8.05 -3.44 3.70
C ALA A 7 8.50 -2.98 2.31
N LYS A 8 9.78 -2.59 2.16
CA LYS A 8 10.35 -2.19 0.87
C LYS A 8 10.30 -3.31 -0.18
N GLY A 9 10.75 -4.52 0.17
CA GLY A 9 10.77 -5.65 -0.76
C GLY A 9 9.35 -6.10 -1.16
N VAL A 10 8.40 -6.05 -0.22
CA VAL A 10 6.98 -6.27 -0.51
C VAL A 10 6.44 -5.19 -1.45
N GLY A 11 6.77 -3.92 -1.20
CA GLY A 11 6.44 -2.80 -2.08
C GLY A 11 6.99 -2.98 -3.49
N GLU A 12 8.28 -3.25 -3.65
CA GLU A 12 8.92 -3.50 -4.95
C GLU A 12 8.28 -4.68 -5.68
N THR A 13 7.95 -5.75 -4.95
CA THR A 13 7.24 -6.92 -5.51
C THR A 13 5.84 -6.54 -6.00
N LEU A 14 5.11 -5.72 -5.26
CA LEU A 14 3.80 -5.19 -5.65
C LEU A 14 3.92 -4.37 -6.94
N ILE A 15 4.85 -3.42 -6.99
CA ILE A 15 5.08 -2.57 -8.17
C ILE A 15 5.38 -3.41 -9.41
N LYS A 16 6.31 -4.36 -9.30
CA LYS A 16 6.66 -5.26 -10.40
C LYS A 16 5.45 -6.06 -10.91
N LYS A 17 4.57 -6.49 -10.01
CA LYS A 17 3.33 -7.19 -10.41
C LYS A 17 2.33 -6.27 -11.11
N ILE A 18 2.21 -5.00 -10.69
CA ILE A 18 1.31 -4.04 -11.33
C ILE A 18 1.80 -3.69 -12.73
N SER A 19 3.06 -3.28 -12.88
CA SER A 19 3.68 -3.00 -14.20
C SER A 19 3.68 -4.25 -15.09
N GLY A 20 3.89 -5.43 -14.51
CA GLY A 20 3.87 -6.71 -15.21
C GLY A 20 2.49 -7.29 -15.50
N SER A 21 1.39 -6.55 -15.26
CA SER A 21 0.01 -7.08 -15.36
C SER A 21 -0.45 -7.41 -16.79
N GLY A 22 0.42 -7.25 -17.79
CA GLY A 22 0.14 -7.53 -19.21
C GLY A 22 -0.76 -6.48 -19.88
N ARG A 23 -1.18 -5.44 -19.13
CA ARG A 23 -1.91 -4.29 -19.67
C ARG A 23 -0.89 -3.30 -20.26
N PRO A 24 -0.93 -3.03 -21.58
CA PRO A 24 0.04 -2.15 -22.20
C PRO A 24 0.04 -0.75 -21.57
N GLY A 25 1.22 -0.25 -21.26
CA GLY A 25 1.43 1.13 -20.79
C GLY A 25 1.00 1.40 -19.34
N ILE A 26 0.72 0.37 -18.52
CA ILE A 26 0.57 0.55 -17.07
C ILE A 26 1.94 0.44 -16.41
N GLU A 27 2.34 1.49 -15.71
CA GLU A 27 3.55 1.50 -14.88
C GLU A 27 3.20 1.88 -13.45
N ALA A 28 3.91 1.33 -12.49
CA ALA A 28 3.78 1.71 -11.09
C ALA A 28 5.16 2.07 -10.51
N THR A 29 5.16 2.94 -9.51
CA THR A 29 6.39 3.44 -8.86
C THR A 29 6.18 3.46 -7.36
N LEU A 30 7.08 2.82 -6.60
CA LEU A 30 7.09 2.90 -5.15
C LEU A 30 7.67 4.25 -4.71
N ILE A 31 6.94 4.98 -3.86
CA ILE A 31 7.35 6.27 -3.31
C ILE A 31 7.91 6.09 -1.90
N ASP A 32 7.17 5.38 -1.04
CA ASP A 32 7.57 5.15 0.35
C ASP A 32 7.11 3.77 0.83
N SER A 33 7.81 3.24 1.82
CA SER A 33 7.45 1.98 2.47
C SER A 33 7.89 1.99 3.93
N LYS A 34 6.97 1.65 4.84
CA LYS A 34 7.21 1.67 6.29
C LYS A 34 6.66 0.42 6.94
N ALA A 35 7.47 -0.20 7.80
CA ALA A 35 7.01 -1.22 8.73
C ALA A 35 6.58 -0.55 10.04
N ILE A 36 5.36 -0.83 10.46
CA ILE A 36 4.73 -0.24 11.65
C ILE A 36 4.31 -1.41 12.56
N PRO A 37 5.02 -1.65 13.67
CA PRO A 37 4.56 -2.59 14.67
C PRO A 37 3.31 -2.04 15.35
N ASP A 38 2.35 -2.91 15.61
CA ASP A 38 1.27 -2.59 16.53
C ASP A 38 1.82 -2.51 17.96
N SER A 39 1.42 -1.49 18.73
CA SER A 39 1.81 -1.38 20.13
C SER A 39 0.97 -2.27 21.05
N GLN A 40 -0.19 -2.73 20.58
CA GLN A 40 -1.17 -3.49 21.38
C GLN A 40 -1.22 -4.97 20.99
N SER A 41 -0.64 -5.35 19.85
CA SER A 41 -0.65 -6.72 19.34
C SER A 41 0.70 -7.10 18.74
N ASN A 42 0.94 -8.40 18.48
CA ASN A 42 2.14 -8.85 17.76
C ASN A 42 1.94 -8.79 16.22
N ILE A 43 1.17 -7.81 15.74
CA ILE A 43 0.86 -7.64 14.33
C ILE A 43 1.78 -6.58 13.74
N MET A 44 2.37 -6.91 12.59
CA MET A 44 3.18 -5.98 11.81
C MET A 44 2.36 -5.47 10.62
N TYR A 45 2.28 -4.15 10.45
CA TYR A 45 1.64 -3.51 9.30
C TYR A 45 2.69 -2.92 8.38
N TYR A 46 2.51 -3.06 7.07
CA TYR A 46 3.31 -2.39 6.06
C TYR A 46 2.48 -1.31 5.39
N ASN A 47 2.89 -0.05 5.57
CA ASN A 47 2.36 1.07 4.81
C ASN A 47 3.20 1.25 3.53
N LEU A 48 2.53 1.38 2.41
CA LEU A 48 3.13 1.56 1.09
C LEU A 48 2.49 2.78 0.41
N GLU A 49 3.31 3.70 -0.06
CA GLU A 49 2.90 4.83 -0.91
C GLU A 49 3.43 4.59 -2.31
N PHE A 50 2.56 4.66 -3.31
CA PHE A 50 2.94 4.40 -4.69
C PHE A 50 2.03 5.09 -5.69
N GLU A 51 2.57 5.33 -6.88
CA GLU A 51 1.82 5.82 -8.03
C GLU A 51 1.55 4.69 -9.01
N VAL A 52 0.42 4.79 -9.71
CA VAL A 52 0.09 3.96 -10.86
C VAL A 52 -0.33 4.87 -12.01
N GLU A 53 0.34 4.71 -13.15
CA GLU A 53 0.17 5.57 -14.30
C GLU A 53 -0.19 4.74 -15.54
N SER A 54 -0.97 5.34 -16.41
CA SER A 54 -1.25 4.86 -17.76
C SER A 54 -1.47 6.05 -18.68
N PRO A 55 -1.61 5.84 -20.01
CA PRO A 55 -1.93 6.92 -20.93
C PRO A 55 -3.22 7.70 -20.61
N SER A 56 -4.16 7.10 -19.86
CA SER A 56 -5.46 7.69 -19.56
C SER A 56 -5.67 8.11 -18.10
N PHE A 57 -4.77 7.73 -17.18
CA PHE A 57 -4.92 8.10 -15.77
C PHE A 57 -3.57 8.10 -15.03
N ARG A 58 -3.52 8.88 -13.96
CA ARG A 58 -2.47 8.84 -12.95
C ARG A 58 -3.11 8.79 -11.57
N ARG A 59 -2.73 7.81 -10.74
CA ARG A 59 -3.33 7.57 -9.43
C ARG A 59 -2.26 7.53 -8.35
N HIS A 60 -2.50 8.29 -7.29
CA HIS A 60 -1.73 8.21 -6.05
C HIS A 60 -2.40 7.24 -5.09
N ASN A 61 -1.61 6.35 -4.48
CA ASN A 61 -2.11 5.30 -3.62
C ASN A 61 -1.37 5.32 -2.27
N VAL A 62 -2.13 5.15 -1.20
CA VAL A 62 -1.60 4.80 0.12
C VAL A 62 -2.28 3.51 0.54
N ALA A 63 -1.49 2.45 0.66
CA ALA A 63 -1.93 1.15 1.10
C ALA A 63 -1.36 0.80 2.48
N VAL A 64 -2.13 0.02 3.22
CA VAL A 64 -1.69 -0.67 4.44
C VAL A 64 -1.99 -2.14 4.27
N CYS A 65 -1.01 -3.00 4.55
CA CYS A 65 -1.18 -4.45 4.51
C CYS A 65 -0.62 -5.13 5.76
N THR A 66 -1.25 -6.22 6.14
CA THR A 66 -0.79 -7.10 7.24
C THR A 66 -1.23 -8.53 6.96
N ALA A 67 -0.65 -9.49 7.67
CA ALA A 67 -1.05 -10.89 7.57
C ALA A 67 -1.15 -11.49 8.96
N HIS A 68 -2.28 -12.15 9.23
CA HIS A 68 -2.61 -12.78 10.50
C HIS A 68 -3.47 -14.02 10.24
N ASN A 69 -3.24 -15.11 10.99
CA ASN A 69 -3.97 -16.39 10.88
C ASN A 69 -4.15 -16.91 9.45
N GLY A 70 -3.07 -16.91 8.66
CA GLY A 70 -3.06 -17.42 7.29
C GLY A 70 -3.77 -16.53 6.26
N ARG A 71 -4.23 -15.33 6.64
CA ARG A 71 -4.91 -14.38 5.75
C ARG A 71 -4.05 -13.13 5.55
N LEU A 72 -4.08 -12.59 4.33
CA LEU A 72 -3.50 -11.31 3.98
C LEU A 72 -4.63 -10.27 3.91
N PHE A 73 -4.45 -9.17 4.63
CA PHE A 73 -5.36 -8.04 4.66
C PHE A 73 -4.69 -6.85 3.98
N THR A 74 -5.43 -6.13 3.16
CA THR A 74 -4.93 -4.93 2.49
C THR A 74 -6.07 -3.93 2.38
N LEU A 75 -5.78 -2.69 2.77
CA LEU A 75 -6.61 -1.53 2.45
C LEU A 75 -5.78 -0.64 1.54
N ASN A 76 -6.37 -0.18 0.43
CA ASN A 76 -5.75 0.77 -0.49
C ASN A 76 -6.67 1.97 -0.70
N ALA A 77 -6.24 3.15 -0.26
CA ALA A 77 -6.88 4.41 -0.60
C ALA A 77 -6.20 4.98 -1.86
N GLN A 78 -7.00 5.39 -2.85
CA GLN A 78 -6.48 5.94 -4.10
C GLN A 78 -7.25 7.17 -4.58
N THR A 79 -6.55 8.07 -5.26
CA THR A 79 -7.08 9.35 -5.79
C THR A 79 -6.44 9.66 -7.15
N PRO A 80 -7.07 10.46 -8.05
CA PRO A 80 -6.33 11.08 -9.14
C PRO A 80 -5.14 11.87 -8.59
N GLU A 81 -4.00 11.82 -9.27
CA GLU A 81 -2.80 12.55 -8.84
C GLU A 81 -3.06 14.06 -8.69
N SER A 82 -3.90 14.63 -9.56
CA SER A 82 -4.29 16.04 -9.49
C SER A 82 -4.97 16.45 -8.18
N GLU A 83 -5.57 15.49 -7.47
CA GLU A 83 -6.27 15.73 -6.20
C GLU A 83 -5.41 15.35 -4.98
N TRP A 84 -4.26 14.70 -5.19
CA TRP A 84 -3.43 14.12 -4.12
C TRP A 84 -3.14 15.11 -3.00
N GLN A 85 -2.68 16.31 -3.36
CA GLN A 85 -2.32 17.33 -2.38
C GLN A 85 -3.47 17.72 -1.44
N SER A 86 -4.73 17.59 -1.89
CA SER A 86 -5.92 17.92 -1.08
C SER A 86 -6.35 16.80 -0.13
N VAL A 87 -6.00 15.55 -0.43
CA VAL A 87 -6.46 14.37 0.33
C VAL A 87 -5.34 13.61 1.06
N LYS A 88 -4.08 14.00 0.84
CA LYS A 88 -2.88 13.36 1.39
C LYS A 88 -2.97 13.03 2.87
N ASP A 89 -3.28 14.02 3.69
CA ASP A 89 -3.36 13.83 5.15
C ASP A 89 -4.49 12.86 5.54
N THR A 90 -5.61 12.90 4.80
CA THR A 90 -6.73 11.97 4.99
C THR A 90 -6.31 10.54 4.65
N PHE A 91 -5.57 10.35 3.57
CA PHE A 91 -5.11 9.03 3.12
C PHE A 91 -4.13 8.41 4.13
N TYR A 92 -3.17 9.20 4.62
CA TYR A 92 -2.30 8.75 5.70
C TYR A 92 -3.09 8.43 6.97
N ARG A 93 -4.11 9.22 7.32
CA ARG A 93 -4.97 8.93 8.46
C ARG A 93 -5.74 7.62 8.28
N ILE A 94 -6.26 7.34 7.08
CA ILE A 94 -6.95 6.08 6.75
C ILE A 94 -5.99 4.89 6.90
N ALA A 95 -4.79 4.96 6.33
CA ALA A 95 -3.81 3.89 6.46
C ALA A 95 -3.38 3.67 7.92
N ASN A 96 -3.12 4.75 8.65
CA ASN A 96 -2.65 4.70 10.03
C ASN A 96 -3.75 4.28 11.03
N SER A 97 -5.04 4.37 10.68
CA SER A 97 -6.15 3.92 11.53
C SER A 97 -6.55 2.46 11.31
N PHE A 98 -6.05 1.82 10.24
CA PHE A 98 -6.37 0.42 9.95
C PHE A 98 -5.85 -0.49 11.06
N ARG A 99 -6.76 -1.23 11.71
CA ARG A 99 -6.45 -2.21 12.75
C ARG A 99 -7.26 -3.46 12.53
N LEU A 100 -6.64 -4.60 12.78
CA LEU A 100 -7.36 -5.85 12.96
C LEU A 100 -7.89 -5.86 14.40
N LEU A 101 -9.22 -5.83 14.55
CA LEU A 101 -9.87 -6.06 15.83
C LEU A 101 -9.94 -7.58 16.07
N ASP A 102 -9.86 -7.99 17.33
CA ASP A 102 -9.84 -9.37 17.81
C ASP A 102 -10.46 -10.38 16.84
N MET A 103 -9.60 -11.26 16.29
CA MET A 103 -9.97 -12.42 15.49
C MET A 103 -9.75 -13.70 16.28
#